data_AF-A0AA88UCL4-F1
#
_entry.id   AF-A0AA88UCL4-F1
#
_cell.length_a   1.000
_cell.length_b   1.000
_cell.length_c   1.000
_cell.angle_alpha   90.00
_cell.angle_beta   90.00
_cell.angle_gamma   90.00
#
_symmetry.space_group_name_H-M   'P 1'
#
loop_
_entity.id
_entity.type
_entity.pdbx_description
1 polymer ?
#
loop_
_entity_poly.entity_id
_entity_poly.type
_entity_poly.pdbx_seq_one_letter_code
_entity_poly.pdbx_strand_id
1 'polypeptide(L)'
;MNLEKEIEDLKFTLSKFTQGRENLDIILGRQRFQHNDIWLWHRRLVHVHMDLIKKLLSKDLVRGLPKLREFEMSMMGELTFFLGLQIKQSKEGIFISQSKYTRELLKSFGLDNAKPRGTPISPSVNLVKDENGKDVDNKLFRGLWYPCSSSLDLVGFSDSDYAGCLVGRKSTSGTCQFLGDALVSWHSKKQTSVALSTAEAEYVTTGSCCAQVLWMRQTLRDFGVSIDDIPIMCDSSSAIDISKNHVQHSRTKHIDIRDHFLRDNVKKGLIELKKVGSEDQLADIFTKPLAKSSFCSLRRRLGMCDLS
;
A
#
# COMPACT_ATOMS: atom_id res chain seq x y z
N MET A 1 -27.50 3.82 -25.09
CA MET A 1 -26.75 3.98 -23.82
C MET A 1 -26.91 5.44 -23.40
N ASN A 2 -27.55 5.72 -22.27
CA ASN A 2 -28.09 7.04 -21.96
C ASN A 2 -26.98 8.05 -21.63
N LEU A 3 -26.85 9.10 -22.45
CA LEU A 3 -25.79 10.11 -22.38
C LEU A 3 -25.76 10.82 -21.00
N GLU A 4 -26.93 10.96 -20.38
CA GLU A 4 -27.08 11.54 -19.04
C GLU A 4 -26.38 10.71 -17.97
N LYS A 5 -26.43 9.38 -18.07
CA LYS A 5 -25.78 8.48 -17.12
C LYS A 5 -24.25 8.54 -17.23
N GLU A 6 -23.72 8.61 -18.45
CA GLU A 6 -22.28 8.83 -18.66
C GLU A 6 -21.80 10.18 -18.11
N ILE A 7 -22.61 11.24 -18.25
CA ILE A 7 -22.30 12.57 -17.71
C ILE A 7 -22.33 12.57 -16.18
N GLU A 8 -23.25 11.83 -15.57
CA GLU A 8 -23.36 11.71 -14.12
C GLU A 8 -22.18 10.92 -13.52
N ASP A 9 -21.80 9.82 -14.15
CA ASP A 9 -20.62 9.03 -13.78
C ASP A 9 -19.32 9.84 -13.94
N LEU A 10 -19.21 10.67 -14.98
CA LEU A 10 -18.08 11.58 -15.19
C LEU A 10 -18.03 12.69 -14.14
N LYS A 11 -19.17 13.30 -13.79
CA LYS A 11 -19.26 14.29 -12.72
C LYS A 11 -18.90 13.69 -11.36
N PHE A 12 -19.34 12.47 -11.09
CA PHE A 12 -19.01 11.74 -9.87
C PHE A 12 -17.52 11.39 -9.80
N THR A 13 -16.94 10.96 -10.92
CA THR A 13 -15.51 10.66 -11.02
C THR A 13 -14.67 11.92 -10.80
N LEU A 14 -14.98 13.01 -11.51
CA LEU A 14 -14.27 14.28 -11.40
C LEU A 14 -14.39 14.94 -10.02
N SER A 15 -15.53 14.81 -9.33
CA SER A 15 -15.73 15.39 -7.99
C SER A 15 -14.91 14.67 -6.90
N LYS A 16 -14.62 13.38 -7.09
CA LYS A 16 -13.71 12.64 -6.19
C LYS A 16 -12.24 13.07 -6.33
N PHE A 17 -11.83 13.54 -7.52
CA PHE A 17 -10.45 13.95 -7.78
C PHE A 17 -10.09 15.33 -7.22
N THR A 18 -11.07 16.21 -6.98
CA THR A 18 -10.81 17.60 -6.54
C THR A 18 -10.78 17.80 -5.02
N GLN A 19 -10.90 16.73 -4.20
CA GLN A 19 -10.88 16.78 -2.73
C GLN A 19 -11.72 17.94 -2.12
N GLY A 20 -12.83 18.30 -2.74
CA GLY A 20 -13.71 19.37 -2.26
C GLY A 20 -13.10 20.78 -2.24
N ARG A 21 -11.96 21.02 -2.89
CA ARG A 21 -11.35 22.34 -3.03
C ARG A 21 -11.09 22.66 -4.49
N GLU A 22 -12.14 23.11 -5.17
CA GLU A 22 -12.18 24.17 -6.19
C GLU A 22 -13.46 24.05 -7.02
N ASN A 23 -14.05 25.21 -7.32
CA ASN A 23 -15.36 25.41 -7.94
C ASN A 23 -15.62 24.52 -9.19
N LEU A 24 -16.67 23.70 -9.14
CA LEU A 24 -17.28 23.02 -10.29
C LEU A 24 -17.62 23.99 -11.44
N ASP A 25 -17.81 25.29 -11.15
CA ASP A 25 -18.08 26.34 -12.13
C ASP A 25 -16.93 26.56 -13.15
N ILE A 26 -15.69 26.22 -12.79
CA ILE A 26 -14.53 26.31 -13.68
C ILE A 26 -14.54 25.15 -14.70
N ILE A 27 -14.99 23.96 -14.28
CA ILE A 27 -15.15 22.78 -15.15
C ILE A 27 -16.32 22.97 -16.13
N LEU A 28 -17.36 23.70 -15.72
CA LEU A 28 -18.54 24.02 -16.54
C LEU A 28 -18.39 25.30 -17.39
N GLY A 29 -17.21 25.92 -17.37
CA GLY A 29 -16.85 26.98 -18.31
C GLY A 29 -17.46 28.36 -18.03
N ARG A 30 -17.55 28.78 -16.76
CA ARG A 30 -17.98 30.16 -16.39
C ARG A 30 -16.84 31.18 -16.25
N GLN A 31 -15.57 30.80 -16.45
CA GLN A 31 -14.44 31.74 -16.51
C GLN A 31 -13.50 31.45 -17.70
N ARG A 32 -12.90 32.49 -18.27
CA ARG A 32 -11.95 32.43 -19.40
C ARG A 32 -10.56 32.03 -18.91
N PHE A 33 -10.00 30.96 -19.48
CA PHE A 33 -8.64 30.47 -19.21
C PHE A 33 -7.57 31.31 -19.92
N GLN A 34 -6.39 31.46 -19.29
CA GLN A 34 -5.19 32.03 -19.93
C GLN A 34 -4.20 30.92 -20.32
N HIS A 35 -3.34 31.20 -21.30
CA HIS A 35 -2.53 30.21 -22.04
C HIS A 35 -1.49 29.43 -21.18
N ASN A 36 -1.29 29.78 -19.91
CA ASN A 36 -0.23 29.25 -19.05
C ASN A 36 -0.65 28.11 -18.10
N ASP A 37 -1.90 27.63 -18.18
CA ASP A 37 -2.46 26.64 -17.25
C ASP A 37 -2.22 25.17 -17.65
N ILE A 38 -1.34 24.89 -18.62
CA ILE A 38 -1.01 23.52 -19.08
C ILE A 38 -0.51 22.65 -17.92
N TRP A 39 0.26 23.23 -16.99
CA TRP A 39 0.79 22.52 -15.82
C TRP A 39 -0.30 22.11 -14.82
N LEU A 40 -1.37 22.90 -14.71
CA LEU A 40 -2.57 22.57 -13.93
C LEU A 40 -3.28 21.34 -14.49
N TRP A 41 -3.37 21.24 -15.82
CA TRP A 41 -3.91 20.05 -16.48
C TRP A 41 -2.99 18.85 -16.33
N HIS A 42 -1.67 19.00 -16.44
CA HIS A 42 -0.71 17.92 -16.16
C HIS A 42 -0.89 17.36 -14.75
N ARG A 43 -0.95 18.22 -13.72
CA ARG A 43 -1.19 17.79 -12.33
C ARG A 43 -2.57 17.15 -12.10
N ARG A 44 -3.58 17.52 -12.89
CA ARG A 44 -4.97 17.02 -12.78
C ARG A 44 -5.25 15.76 -13.61
N LEU A 45 -4.47 15.51 -14.68
CA LEU A 45 -4.70 14.42 -15.65
C LEU A 45 -3.59 13.38 -15.70
N VAL A 46 -2.48 13.53 -14.96
CA VAL A 46 -1.38 12.54 -14.88
C VAL A 46 -1.87 11.12 -14.57
N HIS A 47 -3.01 10.97 -13.89
CA HIS A 47 -3.61 9.69 -13.54
C HIS A 47 -4.75 9.24 -14.46
N VAL A 48 -5.11 10.04 -15.47
CA VAL A 48 -6.22 9.74 -16.38
C VAL A 48 -5.66 9.08 -17.63
N HIS A 49 -6.15 7.89 -17.96
CA HIS A 49 -5.74 7.16 -19.15
C HIS A 49 -5.95 8.00 -20.42
N MET A 50 -4.96 8.03 -21.31
CA MET A 50 -5.00 8.90 -22.52
C MET A 50 -6.19 8.62 -23.42
N ASP A 51 -6.68 7.38 -23.48
CA ASP A 51 -7.89 7.05 -24.25
C ASP A 51 -9.15 7.71 -23.69
N LEU A 52 -9.25 7.86 -22.36
CA LEU A 52 -10.36 8.55 -21.72
C LEU A 52 -10.27 10.06 -22.02
N ILE A 53 -9.07 10.65 -22.00
CA ILE A 53 -8.84 12.05 -22.38
C ILE A 53 -9.23 12.29 -23.85
N LYS A 54 -8.81 11.41 -24.77
CA LYS A 54 -9.21 11.46 -26.19
C LYS A 54 -10.72 11.34 -26.37
N LYS A 55 -11.36 10.44 -25.64
CA LYS A 55 -12.83 10.27 -25.68
C LYS A 55 -13.56 11.51 -25.17
N LEU A 56 -13.08 12.14 -24.09
CA LEU A 56 -13.61 13.40 -23.56
C LEU A 56 -13.45 14.57 -24.55
N LEU A 57 -12.30 14.67 -25.21
CA LEU A 57 -12.03 15.65 -26.28
C LEU A 57 -12.96 15.42 -27.49
N SER A 58 -13.14 14.17 -27.91
CA SER A 58 -13.97 13.82 -29.09
C SER A 58 -15.45 14.16 -28.92
N LYS A 59 -15.94 14.16 -27.67
CA LYS A 59 -17.33 14.47 -27.32
C LYS A 59 -17.55 15.93 -26.89
N ASP A 60 -16.51 16.76 -26.92
CA ASP A 60 -16.51 18.18 -26.49
C ASP A 60 -17.10 18.41 -25.08
N LEU A 61 -16.95 17.41 -24.19
CA LEU A 61 -17.56 17.39 -22.86
C LEU A 61 -16.83 18.27 -21.83
N VAL A 62 -15.62 18.73 -22.14
CA VAL A 62 -14.77 19.52 -21.23
C VAL A 62 -14.31 20.80 -21.92
N ARG A 63 -14.83 21.95 -21.47
CA ARG A 63 -14.41 23.27 -21.97
C ARG A 63 -13.06 23.66 -21.38
N GLY A 64 -12.17 24.21 -22.23
CA GLY A 64 -10.86 24.74 -21.80
C GLY A 64 -9.72 23.71 -21.75
N LEU A 65 -10.00 22.44 -22.03
CA LEU A 65 -8.94 21.46 -22.28
C LEU A 65 -8.24 21.84 -23.60
N PRO A 66 -6.93 22.15 -23.60
CA PRO A 66 -6.23 22.53 -24.83
C PRO A 66 -6.42 21.43 -25.88
N LYS A 67 -6.65 21.82 -27.14
CA LYS A 67 -6.69 20.86 -28.26
C LYS A 67 -5.32 20.20 -28.33
N LEU A 68 -5.21 19.01 -27.74
CA LEU A 68 -4.01 18.19 -27.74
C LEU A 68 -3.79 17.69 -29.17
N ARG A 69 -3.14 18.50 -30.00
CA ARG A 69 -2.63 18.06 -31.30
C ARG A 69 -1.35 17.30 -31.01
N GLU A 70 -1.53 15.99 -30.84
CA GLU A 70 -0.47 14.97 -30.84
C GLU A 70 0.73 15.32 -29.95
N PHE A 71 0.74 14.77 -28.73
CA PHE A 71 2.02 14.59 -28.05
C PHE A 71 2.80 13.52 -28.83
N GLU A 72 3.94 13.90 -29.39
CA GLU A 72 5.00 12.95 -29.73
C GLU A 72 5.47 12.31 -28.42
N MET A 73 4.82 11.21 -28.05
CA MET A 73 5.33 10.33 -27.02
C MET A 73 6.42 9.48 -27.66
N SER A 74 7.67 9.84 -27.38
CA SER A 74 8.79 8.95 -27.68
C SER A 74 8.61 7.67 -26.87
N MET A 75 8.52 6.53 -27.56
CA MET A 75 8.65 5.22 -26.92
C MET A 75 10.06 5.12 -26.35
N MET A 76 10.21 5.38 -25.05
CA MET A 76 11.52 5.42 -24.36
C MET A 76 12.11 4.01 -24.12
N GLY A 77 11.64 3.00 -24.85
CA GLY A 77 11.96 1.60 -24.62
C GLY A 77 11.36 1.08 -23.31
N GLU A 78 11.94 -0.01 -22.81
CA GLU A 78 11.53 -0.61 -21.54
C GLU A 78 11.86 0.33 -20.36
N LEU A 79 10.95 0.39 -19.40
CA LEU A 79 11.14 1.16 -18.17
C LEU A 79 12.33 0.60 -17.36
N THR A 80 13.45 1.34 -17.34
CA THR A 80 14.65 0.96 -16.58
C THR A 80 14.80 1.68 -15.25
N PHE A 81 14.15 2.85 -15.10
CA PHE A 81 14.21 3.67 -13.89
C PHE A 81 12.90 4.43 -13.68
N PHE A 82 12.42 4.51 -12.43
CA PHE A 82 11.23 5.28 -12.07
C PHE A 82 11.32 5.78 -10.62
N LEU A 83 11.26 7.11 -10.41
CA LEU A 83 11.28 7.74 -9.07
C LEU A 83 12.40 7.21 -8.12
N GLY A 84 13.59 6.98 -8.67
CA GLY A 84 14.73 6.45 -7.91
C GLY A 84 14.77 4.93 -7.74
N LEU A 85 13.76 4.21 -8.24
CA LEU A 85 13.76 2.76 -8.40
C LEU A 85 14.47 2.39 -9.71
N GLN A 86 15.31 1.37 -9.65
CA GLN A 86 15.92 0.70 -10.78
C GLN A 86 15.05 -0.50 -11.13
N ILE A 87 14.74 -0.67 -12.41
CA ILE A 87 13.84 -1.69 -12.90
C ILE A 87 14.60 -2.49 -13.96
N LYS A 88 14.67 -3.81 -13.78
CA LYS A 88 15.16 -4.75 -14.79
C LYS A 88 13.99 -5.64 -15.18
N GLN A 89 13.67 -5.68 -16.46
CA GLN A 89 12.60 -6.51 -16.99
C GLN A 89 13.23 -7.68 -17.74
N SER A 90 12.64 -8.87 -17.60
CA SER A 90 12.99 -10.05 -18.36
C SER A 90 11.72 -10.81 -18.73
N LYS A 91 11.85 -11.91 -19.48
CA LYS A 91 10.70 -12.76 -19.84
C LYS A 91 10.11 -13.47 -18.61
N GLU A 92 10.90 -13.62 -17.56
CA GLU A 92 10.55 -14.33 -16.34
C GLU A 92 9.90 -13.42 -15.29
N GLY A 93 10.12 -12.11 -15.36
CA GLY A 93 9.61 -11.17 -14.37
C GLY A 93 10.24 -9.78 -14.39
N ILE A 94 9.87 -8.99 -13.38
CA ILE A 94 10.37 -7.64 -13.14
C ILE A 94 11.15 -7.66 -11.82
N PHE A 95 12.38 -7.14 -11.86
CA PHE A 95 13.19 -6.91 -10.67
C PHE A 95 13.27 -5.41 -10.38
N ILE A 96 12.84 -5.01 -9.18
CA ILE A 96 12.86 -3.62 -8.74
C ILE A 96 13.84 -3.47 -7.59
N SER A 97 14.78 -2.51 -7.68
CA SER A 97 15.75 -2.25 -6.60
C SER A 97 16.10 -0.77 -6.45
N GLN A 98 16.82 -0.42 -5.39
CA GLN A 98 17.39 0.91 -5.18
C GLN A 98 18.92 0.86 -4.97
N SER A 99 19.59 -0.11 -5.60
CA SER A 99 20.98 -0.48 -5.32
C SER A 99 21.98 0.67 -5.49
N LYS A 100 21.76 1.58 -6.45
CA LYS A 100 22.57 2.78 -6.63
C LYS A 100 22.45 3.70 -5.41
N TYR A 101 21.22 4.04 -5.04
CA TYR A 101 20.94 4.87 -3.87
C TYR A 101 21.51 4.25 -2.58
N THR A 102 21.35 2.94 -2.39
CA THR A 102 21.89 2.23 -1.21
C THR A 102 23.42 2.35 -1.13
N ARG A 103 24.14 2.22 -2.24
CA ARG A 103 25.60 2.38 -2.26
C ARG A 103 26.04 3.82 -1.97
N GLU A 104 25.32 4.81 -2.49
CA GLU A 104 25.60 6.22 -2.23
C GLU A 104 25.39 6.56 -0.74
N LEU A 105 24.33 6.01 -0.13
CA LEU A 105 24.05 6.16 1.29
C LEU A 105 25.13 5.51 2.16
N LEU A 106 25.53 4.27 1.88
CA LEU A 106 26.59 3.60 2.65
C LEU A 106 27.89 4.39 2.60
N LYS A 107 28.24 4.96 1.43
CA LYS A 107 29.40 5.85 1.29
C LYS A 107 29.26 7.12 2.13
N SER A 108 28.09 7.78 2.13
CA SER A 108 27.90 9.02 2.89
C SER A 108 28.02 8.84 4.40
N PHE A 109 27.77 7.63 4.90
CA PHE A 109 27.91 7.27 6.32
C PHE A 109 29.23 6.56 6.65
N GLY A 110 30.15 6.40 5.69
CA GLY A 110 31.43 5.70 5.91
C GLY A 110 31.28 4.19 6.18
N LEU A 111 30.20 3.59 5.68
CA LEU A 111 29.85 2.17 5.87
C LEU A 111 30.02 1.35 4.58
N ASP A 112 30.71 1.88 3.57
CA ASP A 112 30.94 1.21 2.29
C ASP A 112 31.75 -0.09 2.41
N ASN A 113 32.59 -0.20 3.45
CA ASN A 113 33.39 -1.39 3.77
C ASN A 113 32.84 -2.19 4.96
N ALA A 114 31.62 -1.90 5.42
CA ALA A 114 31.02 -2.60 6.56
C ALA A 114 30.73 -4.07 6.22
N LYS A 115 31.01 -4.98 7.16
CA LYS A 115 30.71 -6.40 6.99
C LYS A 115 29.19 -6.62 6.93
N PRO A 116 28.67 -7.38 5.94
CA PRO A 116 27.24 -7.65 5.84
C PRO A 116 26.76 -8.45 7.04
N ARG A 117 25.61 -8.06 7.61
CA ARG A 117 24.91 -8.85 8.64
C ARG A 117 23.71 -9.57 8.03
N GLY A 118 23.45 -10.77 8.56
CA GLY A 118 22.34 -11.62 8.10
C GLY A 118 20.96 -11.19 8.58
N THR A 119 20.88 -10.41 9.65
CA THR A 119 19.64 -9.81 10.18
C THR A 119 19.83 -8.31 10.39
N PRO A 120 18.76 -7.50 10.28
CA PRO A 120 18.82 -6.05 10.50
C PRO A 120 19.09 -5.69 11.96
N ILE A 121 18.62 -6.53 12.88
CA ILE A 121 18.68 -6.32 14.33
C ILE A 121 18.85 -7.68 15.04
N SER A 122 19.40 -7.65 16.25
CA SER A 122 19.48 -8.84 17.11
C SER A 122 18.10 -9.18 17.68
N PRO A 123 17.71 -10.47 17.77
CA PRO A 123 16.44 -10.90 18.37
C PRO A 123 16.26 -10.45 19.83
N SER A 124 17.36 -10.23 20.55
CA SER A 124 17.37 -9.84 21.96
C SER A 124 17.14 -8.34 22.20
N VAL A 125 16.99 -7.54 21.16
CA VAL A 125 16.91 -6.07 21.26
C VAL A 125 15.47 -5.61 21.05
N ASN A 126 14.86 -5.05 22.09
CA ASN A 126 13.55 -4.41 21.98
C ASN A 126 13.65 -3.05 21.29
N LEU A 127 12.63 -2.68 20.49
CA LEU A 127 12.57 -1.39 19.82
C LEU A 127 12.29 -0.27 20.84
N VAL A 128 13.33 0.43 21.25
CA VAL A 128 13.24 1.63 22.09
C VAL A 128 13.27 2.87 21.19
N LYS A 129 12.50 3.90 21.57
CA LYS A 129 12.59 5.20 20.90
C LYS A 129 13.90 5.84 21.35
N ASP A 130 14.83 6.03 20.42
CA ASP A 130 16.03 6.83 20.67
C ASP A 130 15.66 8.31 20.58
N GLU A 131 15.49 8.99 21.71
CA GLU A 131 15.12 10.40 21.75
C GLU A 131 16.24 11.34 21.30
N ASN A 132 17.48 10.84 21.31
CA ASN A 132 18.67 11.58 20.88
C ASN A 132 19.19 11.09 19.52
N GLY A 133 18.53 10.10 18.92
CA GLY A 133 18.87 9.56 17.62
C GLY A 133 18.60 10.59 16.53
N LYS A 134 19.53 10.72 15.58
CA LYS A 134 19.22 11.43 14.33
C LYS A 134 18.22 10.59 13.55
N ASP A 135 17.13 11.19 13.09
CA ASP A 135 16.18 10.55 12.18
C ASP A 135 16.96 9.97 10.99
N VAL A 136 16.81 8.66 10.80
CA VAL A 136 17.49 7.92 9.72
C VAL A 136 16.62 8.00 8.47
N ASP A 137 17.21 8.30 7.32
CA ASP A 137 16.52 8.15 6.02
C ASP A 137 16.24 6.65 5.81
N ASN A 138 14.96 6.28 5.74
CA ASN A 138 14.43 4.90 5.83
C ASN A 138 14.77 3.98 4.64
N LYS A 139 15.85 4.24 3.90
CA LYS A 139 16.05 3.72 2.55
C LYS A 139 17.15 2.64 2.41
N LEU A 140 17.18 1.69 3.33
CA LEU A 140 18.07 0.53 3.25
C LEU A 140 17.36 -0.63 2.55
N PHE A 141 17.80 -1.03 1.34
CA PHE A 141 17.02 -1.96 0.53
C PHE A 141 17.82 -3.06 -0.18
N ARG A 142 17.17 -4.21 -0.28
CA ARG A 142 17.37 -5.26 -1.28
C ARG A 142 16.26 -5.13 -2.34
N GLY A 143 16.38 -5.81 -3.47
CA GLY A 143 15.36 -5.72 -4.52
C GLY A 143 14.19 -6.67 -4.30
N LEU A 144 13.07 -6.38 -4.97
CA LEU A 144 11.87 -7.21 -5.04
C LEU A 144 11.78 -7.86 -6.41
N TRP A 145 11.44 -9.14 -6.42
CA TRP A 145 11.18 -9.93 -7.63
C TRP A 145 9.67 -10.11 -7.84
N TYR A 146 9.22 -9.80 -9.05
CA TYR A 146 7.83 -9.89 -9.50
C TYR A 146 7.75 -10.88 -10.67
N PRO A 147 7.40 -12.16 -10.45
CA PRO A 147 7.36 -13.15 -11.52
C PRO A 147 6.19 -12.91 -12.49
N CYS A 148 6.42 -13.12 -13.79
CA CYS A 148 5.39 -12.96 -14.83
C CYS A 148 4.28 -14.03 -14.77
N SER A 149 4.53 -15.18 -14.12
CA SER A 149 3.58 -16.29 -14.01
C SER A 149 2.63 -16.18 -12.82
N SER A 150 2.64 -15.06 -12.10
CA SER A 150 1.87 -14.92 -10.88
C SER A 150 0.39 -14.70 -11.15
N SER A 151 -0.47 -15.26 -10.30
CA SER A 151 -1.91 -14.95 -10.34
C SER A 151 -2.17 -13.50 -9.91
N LEU A 152 -3.39 -13.02 -10.13
CA LEU A 152 -3.83 -11.71 -9.66
C LEU A 152 -4.65 -11.80 -8.38
N ASP A 153 -4.45 -12.84 -7.57
CA ASP A 153 -5.18 -13.00 -6.32
C ASP A 153 -4.64 -12.02 -5.27
N LEU A 154 -5.54 -11.28 -4.61
CA LEU A 154 -5.13 -10.36 -3.55
C LEU A 154 -5.17 -11.07 -2.21
N VAL A 155 -4.13 -10.95 -1.39
CA VAL A 155 -4.09 -11.47 -0.01
C VAL A 155 -3.39 -10.47 0.90
N GLY A 156 -3.91 -10.30 2.12
CA GLY A 156 -3.30 -9.47 3.16
C GLY A 156 -2.81 -10.32 4.33
N PHE A 157 -1.72 -9.90 4.97
CA PHE A 157 -1.24 -10.43 6.24
C PHE A 157 -1.18 -9.30 7.26
N SER A 158 -1.57 -9.59 8.50
CA SER A 158 -1.52 -8.64 9.61
C SER A 158 -1.02 -9.32 10.87
N ASP A 159 -0.13 -8.63 11.59
CA ASP A 159 0.42 -9.03 12.88
C ASP A 159 0.64 -7.79 13.76
N SER A 160 0.68 -7.97 15.08
CA SER A 160 1.03 -6.91 16.01
C SER A 160 1.98 -7.36 17.12
N ASP A 161 3.01 -6.56 17.38
CA ASP A 161 3.84 -6.72 18.57
C ASP A 161 3.20 -5.96 19.74
N TYR A 162 2.45 -6.68 20.58
CA TYR A 162 1.69 -6.11 21.70
C TYR A 162 2.61 -5.47 22.75
N ALA A 163 2.42 -4.17 22.95
CA ALA A 163 3.17 -3.38 23.93
C ALA A 163 4.72 -3.50 23.81
N GLY A 164 5.23 -3.79 22.60
CA GLY A 164 6.66 -3.95 22.35
C GLY A 164 7.52 -2.71 22.63
N CYS A 165 6.91 -1.52 22.59
CA CYS A 165 7.59 -0.29 23.00
C CYS A 165 7.67 -0.20 24.53
N LEU A 166 8.86 -0.38 25.12
CA LEU A 166 9.05 -0.37 26.57
C LEU A 166 8.71 0.98 27.23
N VAL A 167 8.91 2.10 26.52
CA VAL A 167 8.66 3.46 27.05
C VAL A 167 7.18 3.80 27.03
N GLY A 168 6.54 3.67 25.86
CA GLY A 168 5.15 4.08 25.67
C GLY A 168 4.12 2.98 25.87
N ARG A 169 4.55 1.72 26.02
CA ARG A 169 3.72 0.50 26.04
C ARG A 169 2.77 0.37 24.85
N LYS A 170 3.06 1.08 23.75
CA LYS A 170 2.32 1.03 22.48
C LYS A 170 2.78 -0.18 21.67
N SER A 171 1.82 -0.82 21.01
CA SER A 171 2.07 -1.94 20.11
C SER A 171 2.64 -1.47 18.76
N THR A 172 3.28 -2.37 18.02
CA THR A 172 3.73 -2.13 16.64
C THR A 172 2.90 -2.97 15.68
N SER A 173 2.21 -2.33 14.73
CA SER A 173 1.42 -2.99 13.69
C SER A 173 2.28 -3.28 12.46
N GLY A 174 2.30 -4.52 12.01
CA GLY A 174 2.92 -4.97 10.77
C GLY A 174 1.87 -5.47 9.80
N THR A 175 1.94 -5.02 8.55
CA THR A 175 1.09 -5.57 7.48
C THR A 175 1.89 -5.76 6.19
N CYS A 176 1.46 -6.72 5.39
CA CYS A 176 1.90 -6.85 4.00
C CYS A 176 0.76 -7.38 3.13
N GLN A 177 0.73 -6.94 1.87
CA GLN A 177 -0.30 -7.30 0.89
C GLN A 177 0.39 -7.78 -0.38
N PHE A 178 -0.11 -8.91 -0.89
CA PHE A 178 0.40 -9.56 -2.08
C PHE A 178 -0.64 -9.56 -3.18
N LEU A 179 -0.17 -9.44 -4.42
CA LEU A 179 -0.93 -9.72 -5.62
C LEU A 179 -0.30 -10.95 -6.29
N GLY A 180 -0.96 -12.09 -6.19
CA GLY A 180 -0.35 -13.40 -6.39
C GLY A 180 0.80 -13.62 -5.39
N ASP A 181 1.99 -13.84 -5.93
CA ASP A 181 3.25 -14.05 -5.21
C ASP A 181 4.03 -12.74 -5.01
N ALA A 182 3.56 -11.64 -5.61
CA ALA A 182 4.24 -10.37 -5.58
C ALA A 182 3.86 -9.53 -4.37
N LEU A 183 4.84 -9.20 -3.53
CA LEU A 183 4.67 -8.19 -2.48
C LEU A 183 4.51 -6.79 -3.11
N VAL A 184 3.34 -6.19 -2.92
CA VAL A 184 2.98 -4.90 -3.55
C VAL A 184 2.73 -3.78 -2.55
N SER A 185 2.46 -4.12 -1.28
CA SER A 185 2.35 -3.14 -0.20
C SER A 185 2.75 -3.75 1.13
N TRP A 186 3.37 -2.94 1.99
CA TRP A 186 3.75 -3.33 3.35
C TRP A 186 3.90 -2.09 4.22
N HIS A 187 3.74 -2.25 5.54
CA HIS A 187 4.12 -1.22 6.49
C HIS A 187 4.43 -1.79 7.87
N SER A 188 5.28 -1.09 8.61
CA SER A 188 5.50 -1.26 10.05
C SER A 188 5.22 0.07 10.74
N LYS A 189 4.29 0.10 11.70
CA LYS A 189 3.85 1.33 12.35
C LYS A 189 3.50 1.13 13.81
N LYS A 190 4.08 1.95 14.69
CA LYS A 190 3.67 2.05 16.09
C LYS A 190 2.22 2.54 16.20
N GLN A 191 1.40 1.84 16.97
CA GLN A 191 0.00 2.19 17.19
C GLN A 191 -0.12 3.53 17.91
N THR A 192 -1.19 4.28 17.64
CA THR A 192 -1.40 5.61 18.22
C THR A 192 -1.84 5.54 19.68
N SER A 193 -2.74 4.60 20.00
CA SER A 193 -3.23 4.29 21.34
C SER A 193 -2.50 3.08 21.93
N VAL A 194 -2.50 2.98 23.26
CA VAL A 194 -2.08 1.78 23.98
C VAL A 194 -3.24 0.79 23.95
N ALA A 195 -3.01 -0.41 23.41
CA ALA A 195 -3.98 -1.49 23.47
C ALA A 195 -3.99 -2.09 24.90
N LEU A 196 -5.15 -2.53 25.36
CA LEU A 196 -5.32 -3.16 26.67
C LEU A 196 -5.22 -4.69 26.61
N SER A 197 -5.13 -5.26 25.40
CA SER A 197 -4.93 -6.69 25.18
C SER A 197 -4.23 -6.96 23.84
N THR A 198 -3.62 -8.13 23.71
CA THR A 198 -3.08 -8.62 22.42
C THR A 198 -4.18 -8.70 21.37
N ALA A 199 -5.37 -9.20 21.74
CA ALA A 199 -6.51 -9.29 20.82
C ALA A 199 -6.91 -7.93 20.25
N GLU A 200 -6.91 -6.88 21.09
CA GLU A 200 -7.18 -5.51 20.63
C GLU A 200 -6.09 -5.02 19.68
N ALA A 201 -4.80 -5.19 20.03
CA ALA A 201 -3.70 -4.77 19.17
C ALA A 201 -3.75 -5.44 17.79
N GLU A 202 -4.03 -6.74 17.75
CA GLU A 202 -4.21 -7.51 16.52
C GLU A 202 -5.40 -7.03 15.71
N TYR A 203 -6.51 -6.74 16.38
CA TYR A 203 -7.72 -6.23 15.73
C TYR A 203 -7.49 -4.86 15.09
N VAL A 204 -6.73 -3.99 15.76
CA VAL A 204 -6.31 -2.69 15.22
C VAL A 204 -5.45 -2.84 13.96
N THR A 205 -4.49 -3.78 13.98
CA THR A 205 -3.64 -4.03 12.81
C THR A 205 -4.44 -4.64 11.66
N THR A 206 -5.30 -5.62 11.96
CA THR A 206 -6.20 -6.26 10.98
C THR A 206 -7.11 -5.23 10.31
N GLY A 207 -7.65 -4.27 11.08
CA GLY A 207 -8.49 -3.19 10.53
C GLY A 207 -7.72 -2.27 9.58
N SER A 208 -6.45 -2.00 9.89
CA SER A 208 -5.56 -1.23 9.01
C SER A 208 -5.23 -1.99 7.72
N CYS A 209 -4.96 -3.29 7.83
CA CYS A 209 -4.73 -4.18 6.69
C CYS A 209 -5.97 -4.25 5.79
N CYS A 210 -7.16 -4.39 6.37
CA CYS A 210 -8.43 -4.39 5.63
C CYS A 210 -8.63 -3.09 4.84
N ALA A 211 -8.39 -1.93 5.44
CA ALA A 211 -8.49 -0.66 4.72
C ALA A 211 -7.56 -0.61 3.50
N GLN A 212 -6.31 -1.09 3.64
CA GLN A 212 -5.35 -1.16 2.55
C GLN A 212 -5.79 -2.12 1.44
N VAL A 213 -6.26 -3.31 1.82
CA VAL A 213 -6.79 -4.32 0.89
C VAL A 213 -8.00 -3.81 0.11
N LEU A 214 -8.95 -3.14 0.77
CA LEU A 214 -10.12 -2.57 0.10
C LEU A 214 -9.75 -1.46 -0.87
N TRP A 215 -8.76 -0.63 -0.52
CA TRP A 215 -8.22 0.38 -1.44
C TRP A 215 -7.58 -0.28 -2.67
N MET A 216 -6.75 -1.30 -2.48
CA MET A 216 -6.13 -2.05 -3.57
C MET A 216 -7.16 -2.75 -4.46
N ARG A 217 -8.21 -3.35 -3.86
CA ARG A 217 -9.33 -3.94 -4.60
C ARG A 217 -10.02 -2.91 -5.48
N GLN A 218 -10.24 -1.69 -4.99
CA GLN A 218 -10.84 -0.63 -5.81
C GLN A 218 -9.92 -0.27 -6.98
N THR A 219 -8.62 -0.13 -6.73
CA THR A 219 -7.63 0.11 -7.79
C THR A 219 -7.63 -1.01 -8.84
N LEU A 220 -7.69 -2.27 -8.43
CA LEU A 220 -7.76 -3.42 -9.33
C LEU A 220 -9.05 -3.42 -10.16
N ARG A 221 -10.18 -3.02 -9.56
CA ARG A 221 -11.45 -2.85 -10.28
C ARG A 221 -11.35 -1.76 -11.34
N ASP A 222 -10.63 -0.67 -11.07
CA ASP A 222 -10.39 0.38 -12.06
C ASP A 222 -9.55 -0.13 -13.25
N PHE A 223 -8.72 -1.16 -13.04
CA PHE A 223 -8.00 -1.91 -14.09
C PHE A 223 -8.81 -3.06 -14.72
N GLY A 224 -10.10 -3.21 -14.37
CA GLY A 224 -10.97 -4.25 -14.91
C GLY A 224 -10.83 -5.63 -14.23
N VAL A 225 -10.10 -5.71 -13.12
CA VAL A 225 -9.92 -6.95 -12.34
C VAL A 225 -10.83 -6.91 -11.11
N SER A 226 -11.85 -7.75 -11.09
CA SER A 226 -12.78 -7.85 -9.96
C SER A 226 -12.40 -9.02 -9.05
N ILE A 227 -12.06 -8.70 -7.81
CA ILE A 227 -11.73 -9.65 -6.75
C ILE A 227 -12.62 -9.34 -5.56
N ASP A 228 -13.24 -10.37 -5.00
CA ASP A 228 -14.01 -10.32 -3.76
C ASP A 228 -13.57 -11.49 -2.88
N ASP A 229 -14.10 -11.60 -1.66
CA ASP A 229 -13.71 -12.62 -0.67
C ASP A 229 -12.19 -12.65 -0.38
N ILE A 230 -11.60 -11.47 -0.24
CA ILE A 230 -10.14 -11.33 -0.13
C ILE A 230 -9.66 -11.85 1.24
N PRO A 231 -8.77 -12.87 1.29
CA PRO A 231 -8.26 -13.37 2.54
C PRO A 231 -7.35 -12.36 3.24
N ILE A 232 -7.60 -12.14 4.53
CA ILE A 232 -6.70 -11.46 5.46
C ILE A 232 -6.25 -12.48 6.50
N MET A 233 -4.96 -12.81 6.44
CA MET A 233 -4.28 -13.76 7.31
C MET A 233 -3.88 -13.08 8.62
N CYS A 234 -4.41 -13.54 9.75
CA CYS A 234 -4.00 -13.11 11.09
C CYS A 234 -3.87 -14.32 12.04
N ASP A 235 -3.07 -14.20 13.09
CA ASP A 235 -2.80 -15.30 14.03
C ASP A 235 -3.78 -15.32 15.22
N SER A 236 -4.45 -14.20 15.47
CA SER A 236 -5.35 -13.99 16.60
C SER A 236 -6.73 -14.59 16.38
N SER A 237 -6.95 -15.78 16.95
CA SER A 237 -8.26 -16.44 16.96
C SER A 237 -9.33 -15.57 17.63
N SER A 238 -8.96 -14.87 18.71
CA SER A 238 -9.85 -13.90 19.36
C SER A 238 -10.27 -12.77 18.42
N ALA A 239 -9.36 -12.21 17.61
CA ALA A 239 -9.70 -11.18 16.64
C ALA A 239 -10.65 -11.71 15.55
N ILE A 240 -10.42 -12.94 15.08
CA ILE A 240 -11.28 -13.62 14.11
C ILE A 240 -12.68 -13.84 14.70
N ASP A 241 -12.78 -14.36 15.93
CA ASP A 241 -14.05 -14.61 16.60
C ASP A 241 -14.83 -13.33 16.87
N ILE A 242 -14.12 -12.25 17.25
CA ILE A 242 -14.71 -10.91 17.38
C ILE A 242 -15.30 -10.45 16.05
N SER A 243 -14.67 -10.73 14.91
CA SER A 243 -15.23 -10.34 13.59
C SER A 243 -16.47 -11.14 13.20
N LYS A 244 -16.68 -12.34 13.76
CA LYS A 244 -17.80 -13.23 13.43
C LYS A 244 -19.00 -13.09 14.37
N ASN A 245 -18.77 -12.80 15.66
CA ASN A 245 -19.80 -12.84 16.70
C ASN A 245 -20.40 -11.46 17.07
N HIS A 246 -21.70 -11.43 17.38
CA HIS A 246 -22.46 -10.22 17.77
C HIS A 246 -22.34 -9.83 19.26
N VAL A 247 -21.66 -10.62 20.09
CA VAL A 247 -21.68 -10.42 21.54
C VAL A 247 -20.89 -9.16 21.90
N GLN A 248 -21.62 -8.16 22.39
CA GLN A 248 -21.10 -6.89 22.88
C GLN A 248 -20.32 -7.12 24.18
N HIS A 249 -19.03 -6.85 24.15
CA HIS A 249 -18.30 -6.50 25.37
C HIS A 249 -18.28 -4.97 25.46
N SER A 250 -18.43 -4.41 26.66
CA SER A 250 -18.27 -2.98 26.90
C SER A 250 -16.90 -2.53 26.39
N ARG A 251 -16.88 -1.76 25.31
CA ARG A 251 -15.63 -1.37 24.61
C ARG A 251 -15.57 0.13 24.40
N THR A 252 -14.34 0.60 24.24
CA THR A 252 -14.00 1.98 23.93
C THR A 252 -14.44 2.30 22.50
N LYS A 253 -15.04 3.47 22.25
CA LYS A 253 -15.60 3.91 20.95
C LYS A 253 -14.71 3.62 19.72
N HIS A 254 -13.38 3.70 19.84
CA HIS A 254 -12.44 3.46 18.75
C HIS A 254 -12.34 1.98 18.33
N ILE A 255 -12.49 1.07 19.30
CA ILE A 255 -12.57 -0.37 19.05
C ILE A 255 -13.92 -0.67 18.42
N ASP A 256 -15.01 -0.06 18.92
CA ASP A 256 -16.35 -0.27 18.34
C ASP A 256 -16.45 0.12 16.86
N ILE A 257 -15.86 1.25 16.47
CA ILE A 257 -15.86 1.68 15.06
C ILE A 257 -15.07 0.71 14.18
N ARG A 258 -13.90 0.25 14.65
CA ARG A 258 -13.08 -0.74 13.93
C ARG A 258 -13.76 -2.10 13.87
N ASP A 259 -14.44 -2.48 14.95
CA ASP A 259 -15.25 -3.70 15.05
C ASP A 259 -16.34 -3.68 13.99
N HIS A 260 -17.09 -2.58 13.90
CA HIS A 260 -18.11 -2.42 12.86
C HIS A 260 -17.50 -2.46 11.46
N PHE A 261 -16.37 -1.81 11.23
CA PHE A 261 -15.71 -1.78 9.92
C PHE A 261 -15.30 -3.18 9.43
N LEU A 262 -14.57 -3.95 10.23
CA LEU A 262 -14.15 -5.30 9.82
C LEU A 262 -15.35 -6.23 9.63
N ARG A 263 -16.28 -6.23 10.60
CA ARG A 263 -17.50 -7.05 10.56
C ARG A 263 -18.35 -6.76 9.33
N ASP A 264 -18.56 -5.48 9.00
CA ASP A 264 -19.37 -5.07 7.85
C ASP A 264 -18.76 -5.56 6.53
N ASN A 265 -17.44 -5.44 6.37
CA ASN A 265 -16.76 -5.90 5.16
C ASN A 265 -16.71 -7.45 5.04
N VAL A 266 -16.64 -8.16 6.17
CA VAL A 266 -16.81 -9.63 6.20
C VAL A 266 -18.24 -10.02 5.82
N LYS A 267 -19.26 -9.38 6.40
CA LYS A 267 -20.68 -9.65 6.08
C LYS A 267 -21.02 -9.37 4.61
N LYS A 268 -20.37 -8.37 4.01
CA LYS A 268 -20.51 -8.03 2.59
C LYS A 268 -19.78 -9.01 1.66
N GLY A 269 -19.02 -9.97 2.19
CA GLY A 269 -18.21 -10.91 1.39
C GLY A 269 -17.04 -10.23 0.66
N LEU A 270 -16.59 -9.07 1.14
CA LEU A 270 -15.46 -8.36 0.53
C LEU A 270 -14.12 -8.90 1.01
N ILE A 271 -14.08 -9.37 2.26
CA ILE A 271 -12.90 -9.93 2.90
C ILE A 271 -13.27 -11.18 3.73
N GLU A 272 -12.30 -12.05 3.94
CA GLU A 272 -12.39 -13.20 4.83
C GLU A 272 -11.21 -13.18 5.82
N LEU A 273 -11.47 -13.22 7.13
CA LEU A 273 -10.40 -13.37 8.11
C LEU A 273 -10.03 -14.86 8.27
N LYS A 274 -8.78 -15.20 7.97
CA LYS A 274 -8.23 -16.55 8.07
C LYS A 274 -7.13 -16.63 9.11
N LYS A 275 -7.13 -17.73 9.86
CA LYS A 275 -6.06 -18.02 10.81
C LYS A 275 -4.81 -18.44 10.06
N VAL A 276 -3.66 -17.88 10.43
CA VAL A 276 -2.34 -18.31 9.95
C VAL A 276 -1.49 -18.81 11.11
N GLY A 277 -0.65 -19.81 10.86
CA GLY A 277 0.33 -20.28 11.83
C GLY A 277 1.52 -19.33 11.94
N SER A 278 2.22 -19.32 13.07
CA SER A 278 3.34 -18.40 13.31
C SER A 278 4.49 -18.56 12.31
N GLU A 279 4.72 -19.77 11.77
CA GLU A 279 5.76 -19.99 10.74
C GLU A 279 5.39 -19.42 9.37
N ASP A 280 4.09 -19.23 9.12
CA ASP A 280 3.52 -18.70 7.89
C ASP A 280 3.08 -17.24 7.99
N GLN A 281 3.24 -16.64 9.15
CA GLN A 281 2.89 -15.25 9.39
C GLN A 281 3.94 -14.33 8.77
N LEU A 282 3.71 -13.92 7.51
CA LEU A 282 4.61 -13.03 6.78
C LEU A 282 4.74 -11.65 7.42
N ALA A 283 3.73 -11.21 8.17
CA ALA A 283 3.75 -9.90 8.82
C ALA A 283 4.70 -9.80 10.03
N ASP A 284 5.18 -10.93 10.57
CA ASP A 284 6.10 -11.00 11.72
C ASP A 284 7.39 -10.19 11.51
N ILE A 285 7.88 -10.17 10.27
CA ILE A 285 9.10 -9.45 9.89
C ILE A 285 8.96 -7.93 10.06
N PHE A 286 7.72 -7.41 10.12
CA PHE A 286 7.41 -5.99 10.27
C PHE A 286 7.07 -5.60 11.72
N THR A 287 6.88 -6.54 12.63
CA THR A 287 6.45 -6.25 14.01
C THR A 287 7.57 -6.40 15.02
N LYS A 288 8.41 -7.43 14.85
CA LYS A 288 9.41 -7.83 15.86
C LYS A 288 10.75 -8.26 15.25
N PRO A 289 11.84 -8.14 16.01
CA PRO A 289 13.12 -8.79 15.69
C PRO A 289 12.98 -10.30 15.53
N LEU A 290 13.59 -10.86 14.49
CA LEU A 290 13.52 -12.31 14.21
C LEU A 290 14.89 -12.97 14.25
N ALA A 291 14.91 -14.23 14.66
CA ALA A 291 16.08 -15.10 14.51
C ALA A 291 16.50 -15.21 13.03
N LYS A 292 17.79 -15.42 12.78
CA LYS A 292 18.35 -15.41 11.41
C LYS A 292 17.65 -16.38 10.46
N SER A 293 17.34 -17.60 10.91
CA SER A 293 16.63 -18.60 10.11
C SER A 293 15.24 -18.11 9.69
N SER A 294 14.41 -17.67 10.65
CA SER A 294 13.07 -17.16 10.41
C SER A 294 13.10 -15.90 9.53
N PHE A 295 13.98 -14.95 9.83
CA PHE A 295 14.15 -13.74 9.02
C PHE A 295 14.51 -14.07 7.57
N CYS A 296 15.48 -14.95 7.34
CA CYS A 296 15.87 -15.36 5.99
C CYS A 296 14.74 -16.10 5.26
N SER A 297 13.96 -16.92 5.97
CA SER A 297 12.80 -17.62 5.41
C SER A 297 11.71 -16.64 4.96
N LEU A 298 11.23 -15.78 5.88
CA LEU A 298 10.17 -14.80 5.58
C LEU A 298 10.62 -13.81 4.51
N ARG A 299 11.86 -13.31 4.58
CA ARG A 299 12.43 -12.42 3.55
C ARG A 299 12.35 -13.04 2.14
N ARG A 300 12.67 -14.32 1.99
CA ARG A 300 12.57 -14.99 0.68
C ARG A 300 11.11 -15.07 0.21
N ARG A 301 10.20 -15.36 1.14
CA ARG A 301 8.75 -15.41 0.86
C ARG A 301 8.15 -14.04 0.53
N LEU A 302 8.76 -12.95 0.99
CA LEU A 302 8.43 -11.58 0.56
C LEU A 302 8.88 -11.28 -0.89
N GLY A 303 9.57 -12.19 -1.57
CA GLY A 303 10.15 -11.94 -2.90
C GLY A 303 11.41 -11.07 -2.87
N MET A 304 12.01 -10.85 -1.68
CA MET A 304 13.23 -10.06 -1.55
C MET A 304 14.46 -10.90 -1.90
N CYS A 305 14.96 -10.73 -3.12
CA CYS A 305 16.12 -11.45 -3.65
C CYS A 305 17.38 -10.57 -3.64
N ASP A 306 18.54 -11.23 -3.61
CA ASP A 306 19.83 -10.54 -3.75
C ASP A 306 20.09 -10.26 -5.24
N LEU A 307 20.81 -9.17 -5.54
CA LEU A 307 21.22 -8.90 -6.92
C LEU A 307 22.27 -9.94 -7.32
N SER A 308 21.93 -10.82 -8.24
CA SER A 308 22.91 -11.50 -9.10
C SER A 308 23.34 -10.57 -10.22
#